data_AF-X0VP69-F1
#
_entry.id   AF-X0VP69-F1
#
_cell.length_a   1.000
_cell.length_b   1.000
_cell.length_c   1.000
_cell.angle_alpha   90.00
_cell.angle_beta   90.00
_cell.angle_gamma   90.00
#
_symmetry.space_group_name_H-M   'P 1'
#
loop_
_entity.id
_entity.type
_entity.pdbx_description
1 polymer ?
#
loop_
_entity_poly.entity_id
_entity_poly.type
_entity_poly.pdbx_seq_one_letter_code
_entity_poly.pdbx_strand_id
1 'polypeptide(L)' 'DILEKGNRDITIMHPLPRVDEISTDVDALPNAAYFRQAHNGVFLRMALLAMVMGRA' A
#
# COMPACT_ATOMS: atom_id res chain seq x y z
N ASP A 1 -6.73 -15.40 13.04
CA ASP A 1 -5.80 -16.52 12.87
C ASP A 1 -4.46 -16.22 12.19
N ILE A 2 -4.37 -16.08 10.85
CA ILE A 2 -3.06 -15.87 10.18
C ILE A 2 -2.41 -14.54 10.58
N LEU A 3 -3.20 -13.46 10.63
CA LEU A 3 -2.71 -12.13 11.01
C LEU A 3 -2.39 -12.01 12.51
N GLU A 4 -3.07 -12.80 13.35
CA GLU A 4 -2.83 -12.80 14.81
C GLU A 4 -1.60 -13.62 15.18
N LYS A 5 -1.31 -14.69 14.44
CA LYS A 5 -0.14 -15.56 14.62
C LYS A 5 1.07 -15.11 13.79
N GLY A 6 0.85 -14.24 12.81
CA GLY A 6 1.87 -13.70 11.93
C GLY A 6 2.75 -12.66 12.60
N ASN A 7 3.90 -12.38 11.99
CA ASN A 7 4.78 -11.32 12.48
C ASN A 7 4.08 -9.95 12.35
N ARG A 8 3.96 -9.23 13.47
CA ARG A 8 3.32 -7.91 13.56
C ARG A 8 4.04 -6.84 12.73
N ASP A 9 5.30 -7.07 12.39
CA ASP A 9 6.10 -6.16 11.56
C ASP A 9 5.89 -6.35 10.05
N ILE A 10 5.13 -7.38 9.62
CA ILE A 10 4.85 -7.59 8.19
C ILE A 10 3.93 -6.49 7.69
N THR A 11 4.30 -5.83 6.60
CA THR A 11 3.45 -4.84 5.94
C THR A 11 2.49 -5.50 4.94
N ILE A 12 1.20 -5.21 5.05
CA ILE A 12 0.17 -5.74 4.14
C ILE A 12 -0.07 -4.76 3.00
N MET A 13 0.10 -5.21 1.76
CA MET A 13 -0.03 -4.42 0.54
C MET A 13 -1.08 -5.03 -0.40
N HIS A 14 -1.68 -4.19 -1.23
CA HIS A 14 -2.68 -4.58 -2.22
C HIS A 14 -2.75 -3.52 -3.32
N PRO A 15 -2.69 -3.88 -4.61
CA PRO A 15 -2.70 -2.90 -5.70
C PRO A 15 -4.05 -2.19 -5.90
N LEU A 16 -5.12 -2.73 -5.31
CA LEU A 16 -6.51 -2.31 -5.49
C LEU A 16 -7.02 -2.49 -6.95
N PRO A 17 -8.36 -2.50 -7.19
CA PRO A 17 -9.43 -2.54 -6.19
C PRO A 17 -9.37 -3.85 -5.41
N ARG A 18 -9.77 -3.82 -4.14
CA ARG A 18 -10.06 -5.06 -3.41
C ARG A 18 -11.53 -5.41 -3.55
N VAL A 19 -11.86 -6.69 -3.58
CA VAL A 19 -13.24 -7.19 -3.58
C VAL A 19 -13.50 -7.89 -2.25
N ASP A 20 -13.16 -9.18 -2.15
CA ASP A 20 -13.41 -10.02 -0.97
C ASP A 20 -12.12 -10.65 -0.43
N GLU A 21 -10.98 -10.42 -1.10
CA GLU A 21 -9.68 -10.98 -0.76
C GLU A 21 -9.10 -10.39 0.54
N ILE A 22 -9.57 -9.23 0.98
CA ILE A 22 -9.16 -8.55 2.22
C ILE A 22 -10.40 -7.98 2.91
N SER A 23 -10.76 -8.51 4.09
CA SER A 23 -11.82 -7.97 4.93
C SER A 23 -11.54 -6.52 5.33
N THR A 24 -12.58 -5.71 5.49
CA THR A 24 -12.49 -4.33 5.99
C THR A 24 -11.94 -4.24 7.42
N ASP A 25 -12.04 -5.31 8.21
CA ASP A 25 -11.47 -5.36 9.57
C ASP A 25 -9.94 -5.23 9.55
N VAL A 26 -9.30 -5.56 8.42
CA VAL A 26 -7.85 -5.44 8.22
C VAL A 26 -7.44 -3.96 8.14
N ASP A 27 -8.33 -3.03 7.81
CA ASP A 27 -8.04 -1.60 7.65
C ASP A 27 -7.55 -0.95 8.94
N ALA A 28 -8.06 -1.43 10.08
CA ALA A 28 -7.72 -0.93 11.40
C ALA A 28 -6.33 -1.42 11.87
N LEU A 29 -5.72 -2.38 11.17
CA LEU A 29 -4.43 -2.89 11.57
C LEU A 29 -3.32 -1.87 11.25
N PRO A 30 -2.38 -1.63 12.19
CA PRO A 30 -1.33 -0.64 12.00
C PRO A 30 -0.37 -0.98 10.85
N ASN A 31 -0.30 -2.26 10.48
CA ASN A 31 0.54 -2.77 9.41
C ASN A 31 -0.18 -2.90 8.05
N ALA A 32 -1.45 -2.49 7.96
CA ALA A 32 -2.15 -2.34 6.69
C ALA A 32 -1.65 -1.09 5.95
N ALA A 33 -1.13 -1.28 4.73
CA ALA A 33 -0.44 -0.23 3.98
C ALA A 33 -0.98 0.02 2.58
N TYR A 34 -1.99 -0.71 2.09
CA TYR A 34 -2.51 -0.57 0.72
C TYR A 34 -3.05 0.84 0.41
N PHE A 35 -3.60 1.58 1.38
CA PHE A 35 -3.97 2.98 1.17
C PHE A 35 -2.75 3.91 1.10
N ARG A 36 -1.76 3.72 2.00
CA ARG A 36 -0.47 4.43 1.93
C ARG A 36 0.25 4.13 0.61
N GLN A 37 0.20 2.90 0.14
CA GLN A 37 0.75 2.46 -1.15
C GLN A 37 0.11 3.23 -2.31
N ALA A 38 -1.23 3.30 -2.35
CA ALA A 38 -1.93 4.05 -3.40
C ALA A 38 -1.55 5.54 -3.39
N HIS A 39 -1.45 6.14 -2.20
CA HIS A 39 -0.98 7.52 -2.02
C HIS A 39 0.47 7.71 -2.49
N ASN A 40 1.37 6.79 -2.14
CA ASN A 40 2.77 6.80 -2.58
C ASN A 40 2.90 6.75 -4.11
N GLY A 41 1.93 6.19 -4.81
CA GLY A 41 1.87 6.21 -6.27
C GLY A 41 1.80 7.62 -6.86
N VAL A 42 1.32 8.64 -6.14
CA VAL A 42 1.34 10.03 -6.61
C VAL A 42 2.79 10.54 -6.68
N PHE A 43 3.53 10.42 -5.58
CA PHE A 43 4.92 10.88 -5.52
C PHE A 43 5.83 10.10 -6.46
N LEU A 44 5.63 8.79 -6.58
CA LEU A 44 6.40 7.96 -7.49
C LEU A 44 6.19 8.40 -8.95
N ARG A 45 4.95 8.67 -9.36
CA ARG A 45 4.64 9.17 -10.71
C ARG A 45 5.18 10.58 -10.92
N MET A 46 5.08 11.47 -9.95
CA MET A 46 5.69 12.82 -10.03
C MET A 46 7.20 12.73 -10.25
N ALA A 47 7.90 11.90 -9.47
CA ALA A 47 9.33 11.69 -9.61
C ALA A 47 9.69 11.10 -10.98
N LEU A 48 8.94 10.09 -11.43
CA LEU A 48 9.16 9.48 -12.74
C LEU A 48 8.96 10.48 -13.88
N LEU A 49 7.91 11.30 -13.82
CA LEU A 49 7.66 12.37 -14.80
C LEU A 49 8.77 13.42 -14.76
N ALA A 50 9.21 13.85 -13.58
CA ALA A 50 10.31 14.79 -13.44
C ALA A 50 11.60 14.26 -14.10
N MET A 51 11.94 12.98 -13.89
CA MET A 51 13.10 12.34 -14.51
C MET A 51 12.97 12.28 -16.05
N VAL A 52 11.82 11.84 -16.57
CA VAL A 52 11.59 11.74 -18.02
C VAL A 52 11.58 13.11 -18.71
N MET A 53 11.13 14.16 -18.01
CA MET A 53 11.07 15.53 -18.53
C MET A 53 12.37 16.33 -18.31
N GLY A 54 13.43 15.73 -17.76
CA GLY A 54 14.71 16.40 -17.51
C GLY A 54 14.64 17.49 -16.43
N ARG A 55 13.79 17.28 -15.42
CA ARG A 55 13.52 18.22 -14.31
C ARG A 55 13.94 17.69 -12.94
N ALA A 56 14.59 16.52 -12.92
CA ALA A 56 15.15 15.88 -11.74
C ALA A 56 16.64 16.18 -11.62
#